data_AF-A0A5S3PKM7-F1
#
_entry.id   AF-A0A5S3PKM7-F1
#
_cell.length_a   1.000
_cell.length_b   1.000
_cell.length_c   1.000
_cell.angle_alpha   90.00
_cell.angle_beta   90.00
_cell.angle_gamma   90.00
#
_symmetry.space_group_name_H-M   'P 1'
#
loop_
_entity.id
_entity.type
_entity.pdbx_description
1 polymer ?
#
loop_
_entity_poly.entity_id
_entity_poly.type
_entity_poly.pdbx_seq_one_letter_code
_entity_poly.pdbx_strand_id
1 'polypeptide(L)'
;MLALAFAVVFGAGPAIFAALTVVQPVPRQAMMLVGITAACIAGAMGLRAVFGETGAATGVALTLIWLAWIAVMALGAQALRRLDSRRGMIRLTRVGGAIATTVPWFGFAAAHMVTG
;
A
#
# COMPACT_ATOMS: atom_id res chain seq x y z
N MET A 1 9.61 -14.79 15.29
CA MET A 1 9.74 -14.18 13.95
C MET A 1 8.39 -14.00 13.25
N LEU A 2 7.55 -15.05 13.17
CA LEU A 2 6.21 -14.98 12.56
C LEU A 2 5.27 -13.92 13.17
N ALA A 3 5.21 -13.79 14.51
CA ALA A 3 4.38 -12.77 15.17
C ALA A 3 4.81 -11.33 14.83
N LEU A 4 6.11 -11.09 14.65
CA LEU A 4 6.63 -9.79 14.24
C LEU A 4 6.27 -9.48 12.79
N ALA A 5 6.45 -10.46 11.88
CA ALA A 5 6.04 -10.33 10.50
C ALA A 5 4.52 -10.09 10.38
N PHE A 6 3.72 -10.80 11.18
CA PHE A 6 2.28 -10.59 11.27
C PHE A 6 1.94 -9.18 11.76
N ALA A 7 2.54 -8.71 12.85
CA ALA A 7 2.29 -7.37 13.38
C ALA A 7 2.68 -6.26 12.38
N VAL A 8 3.77 -6.44 11.64
CA VAL A 8 4.19 -5.49 10.59
C VAL A 8 3.19 -5.52 9.42
N VAL A 9 2.83 -6.69 8.92
CA VAL A 9 1.93 -6.83 7.77
C VAL A 9 0.52 -6.35 8.09
N PHE A 10 -0.04 -6.75 9.23
CA PHE A 10 -1.42 -6.48 9.61
C PHE A 10 -1.60 -5.19 10.43
N GLY A 11 -0.52 -4.62 10.96
CA GLY A 11 -0.54 -3.36 11.71
C GLY A 11 -0.04 -2.18 10.87
N ALA A 12 1.15 -2.30 10.26
CA ALA A 12 1.76 -1.16 9.59
C ALA A 12 1.03 -0.76 8.30
N GLY A 13 0.52 -1.72 7.53
CA GLY A 13 -0.29 -1.43 6.32
C GLY A 13 -1.52 -0.57 6.62
N PRO A 14 -2.41 -1.01 7.52
CA PRO A 14 -3.57 -0.22 7.94
C PRO A 14 -3.21 1.12 8.58
N ALA A 15 -2.14 1.18 9.38
CA ALA A 15 -1.68 2.42 10.00
C ALA A 15 -1.20 3.44 8.96
N ILE A 16 -0.40 3.01 7.98
CA ILE A 16 0.08 3.86 6.89
C ILE A 16 -1.11 4.33 6.03
N PHE A 17 -2.03 3.42 5.68
CA PHE A 17 -3.24 3.79 4.96
C PHE A 17 -4.10 4.82 5.70
N ALA A 18 -4.26 4.65 7.02
CA ALA A 18 -4.98 5.60 7.86
C ALA A 18 -4.28 6.98 7.86
N ALA A 19 -2.95 7.01 7.95
CA ALA A 19 -2.17 8.24 7.91
C ALA A 19 -2.26 8.94 6.53
N LEU A 20 -2.34 8.16 5.45
CA LEU A 20 -2.43 8.67 4.08
C LEU A 20 -3.85 9.10 3.68
N THR A 21 -4.90 8.68 4.40
CA THR A 21 -6.29 8.97 4.05
C THR A 21 -6.95 9.99 4.98
N VAL A 22 -7.44 11.09 4.40
CA VAL A 22 -8.22 12.09 5.15
C VAL A 22 -9.72 11.96 4.89
N VAL A 23 -10.53 12.60 5.73
CA VAL A 23 -11.99 12.59 5.63
C VAL A 23 -12.48 13.39 4.42
N GLN A 24 -11.92 14.59 4.20
CA GLN A 24 -12.28 15.48 3.09
C GLN A 24 -11.06 15.70 2.18
N PRO A 25 -10.91 14.92 1.11
CA PRO A 25 -9.70 14.96 0.29
C PRO A 25 -9.65 16.17 -0.66
N VAL A 26 -8.51 16.86 -0.68
CA VAL A 26 -8.23 18.03 -1.54
C VAL A 26 -7.32 17.68 -2.72
N PRO A 27 -7.42 18.34 -3.90
CA PRO A 27 -6.68 17.98 -5.12
C PRO A 27 -5.16 17.76 -4.90
N ARG A 28 -4.54 18.62 -4.08
CA ARG A 28 -3.13 18.51 -3.68
C ARG A 28 -2.76 17.15 -3.10
N GLN A 29 -3.65 16.55 -2.30
CA GLN A 29 -3.38 15.27 -1.67
C GLN A 29 -3.42 14.10 -2.67
N ALA A 30 -4.29 14.17 -3.66
CA ALA A 30 -4.29 13.20 -4.75
C ALA A 30 -2.97 13.26 -5.54
N MET A 31 -2.49 14.47 -5.85
CA MET A 31 -1.18 14.65 -6.48
C MET A 31 -0.03 14.12 -5.62
N MET A 32 -0.07 14.35 -4.31
CA MET A 32 0.91 13.80 -3.37
C MET A 32 0.92 12.27 -3.39
N LEU A 33 -0.24 11.62 -3.38
CA LEU A 33 -0.33 10.15 -3.43
C LEU A 33 0.14 9.59 -4.77
N VAL A 34 -0.15 10.26 -5.89
CA VAL A 34 0.41 9.92 -7.20
C VAL A 34 1.94 10.05 -7.17
N GLY A 35 2.47 11.14 -6.61
CA GLY A 35 3.92 11.34 -6.46
C GLY A 35 4.59 10.26 -5.61
N ILE A 36 4.01 9.90 -4.46
CA ILE A 36 4.50 8.81 -3.60
C ILE A 36 4.49 7.48 -4.37
N THR A 37 3.40 7.18 -5.07
CA THR A 37 3.26 5.96 -5.87
C THR A 37 4.35 5.89 -6.94
N ALA A 38 4.51 6.95 -7.73
CA ALA A 38 5.50 7.03 -8.80
C ALA A 38 6.93 6.94 -8.25
N ALA A 39 7.23 7.63 -7.15
CA ALA A 39 8.54 7.57 -6.50
C ALA A 39 8.87 6.16 -5.98
N CYS A 40 7.91 5.47 -5.39
CA CYS A 40 8.13 4.10 -4.91
C CYS A 40 8.38 3.12 -6.07
N ILE A 41 7.60 3.23 -7.16
CA ILE A 41 7.79 2.38 -8.35
C ILE A 41 9.16 2.67 -9.00
N ALA A 42 9.46 3.94 -9.26
CA ALA A 42 10.74 4.35 -9.83
C ALA A 42 11.92 3.94 -8.94
N GLY A 43 11.78 4.08 -7.62
CA GLY A 43 12.77 3.63 -6.65
C GLY A 43 13.00 2.12 -6.71
N ALA A 44 11.94 1.32 -6.76
CA ALA A 44 12.04 -0.14 -6.86
C ALA A 44 12.75 -0.57 -8.15
N MET A 45 12.42 0.06 -9.28
CA MET A 45 13.07 -0.20 -10.58
C MET A 45 14.54 0.26 -10.60
N GLY A 46 14.81 1.46 -10.08
CA GLY A 46 16.16 2.03 -10.01
C GLY A 46 17.08 1.22 -9.10
N LEU A 47 16.56 0.70 -7.97
CA LEU A 47 17.33 -0.15 -7.07
C LEU A 47 17.79 -1.43 -7.78
N ARG A 48 16.94 -2.03 -8.60
CA ARG A 48 17.31 -3.18 -9.43
C ARG A 48 18.37 -2.82 -10.47
N ALA A 49 18.25 -1.65 -11.10
CA ALA A 49 19.21 -1.21 -12.11
C ALA A 49 20.61 -0.94 -11.53
N VAL A 50 20.70 -0.47 -10.29
CA VAL A 50 21.98 -0.10 -9.65
C VAL A 50 22.61 -1.28 -8.89
N PHE A 51 21.80 -2.04 -8.14
CA PHE A 51 22.30 -3.06 -7.21
C PHE A 51 22.08 -4.50 -7.68
N GLY A 52 21.47 -4.71 -8.85
CA GLY A 52 21.22 -6.03 -9.40
C GLY A 52 20.31 -6.90 -8.51
N GLU A 53 20.46 -8.22 -8.63
CA GLU A 53 19.61 -9.21 -7.94
C GLU A 53 20.21 -9.65 -6.60
N THR A 54 20.48 -8.68 -5.72
CA THR A 54 20.88 -8.98 -4.35
C THR A 54 19.66 -9.13 -3.45
N GLY A 55 19.69 -10.07 -2.50
CA GLY A 55 18.55 -10.30 -1.59
C GLY A 55 18.13 -9.05 -0.81
N ALA A 56 19.08 -8.18 -0.44
CA ALA A 56 18.80 -6.90 0.19
C ALA A 56 18.06 -5.93 -0.74
N ALA A 57 18.51 -5.79 -2.00
CA ALA A 57 17.84 -4.95 -2.99
C ALA A 57 16.41 -5.48 -3.29
N THR A 58 16.24 -6.80 -3.38
CA THR A 58 14.91 -7.41 -3.53
C THR A 58 13.99 -7.07 -2.35
N GLY A 59 14.47 -7.18 -1.11
CA GLY A 59 13.68 -6.85 0.07
C GLY A 59 13.24 -5.37 0.12
N VAL A 60 14.13 -4.45 -0.23
CA VAL A 60 13.80 -3.02 -0.30
C VAL A 60 12.83 -2.74 -1.46
N ALA A 61 13.05 -3.33 -2.63
CA ALA A 61 12.15 -3.19 -3.77
C ALA A 61 10.73 -3.69 -3.47
N LEU A 62 10.61 -4.85 -2.80
CA LEU A 62 9.31 -5.38 -2.34
C LEU A 62 8.63 -4.42 -1.36
N THR A 63 9.39 -3.83 -0.43
CA THR A 63 8.88 -2.84 0.52
C THR A 63 8.36 -1.59 -0.20
N LEU A 64 9.11 -1.08 -1.18
CA LEU A 64 8.68 0.07 -1.99
C LEU A 64 7.41 -0.23 -2.80
N ILE A 65 7.33 -1.41 -3.43
CA ILE A 65 6.13 -1.83 -4.15
C ILE A 65 4.94 -1.94 -3.21
N TRP A 66 5.13 -2.46 -2.00
CA TRP A 66 4.08 -2.53 -0.99
C TRP A 66 3.59 -1.13 -0.56
N LEU A 67 4.50 -0.17 -0.36
CA LEU A 67 4.14 1.22 -0.07
C LEU A 67 3.40 1.88 -1.24
N ALA A 68 3.81 1.61 -2.49
CA ALA A 68 3.13 2.09 -3.69
C ALA A 68 1.68 1.56 -3.74
N TRP A 69 1.47 0.27 -3.45
CA TRP A 69 0.15 -0.33 -3.36
C TRP A 69 -0.74 0.38 -2.32
N ILE A 70 -0.22 0.66 -1.13
CA ILE A 70 -0.97 1.37 -0.09
C ILE A 70 -1.33 2.79 -0.55
N ALA A 71 -0.41 3.50 -1.20
CA ALA A 71 -0.66 4.84 -1.74
C ALA A 71 -1.74 4.84 -2.82
N VAL A 72 -1.76 3.85 -3.71
CA VAL A 72 -2.81 3.65 -4.71
C VAL A 72 -4.16 3.37 -4.06
N MET A 73 -4.21 2.51 -3.04
CA MET A 73 -5.45 2.26 -2.29
C MET A 73 -5.94 3.53 -1.59
N ALA A 74 -5.04 4.33 -1.02
CA ALA A 74 -5.38 5.61 -0.41
C ALA A 74 -5.93 6.60 -1.44
N LEU A 75 -5.36 6.63 -2.65
CA LEU A 75 -5.82 7.47 -3.75
C LEU A 75 -7.23 7.08 -4.19
N GLY A 76 -7.48 5.78 -4.38
CA GLY A 76 -8.81 5.26 -4.72
C GLY A 76 -9.86 5.57 -3.64
N ALA A 77 -9.51 5.35 -2.37
CA ALA A 77 -10.38 5.68 -1.24
C ALA A 77 -10.73 7.18 -1.19
N GLN A 78 -9.75 8.04 -1.45
CA GLN A 78 -9.97 9.48 -1.50
C GLN A 78 -10.81 9.89 -2.70
N ALA A 79 -10.60 9.30 -3.88
CA ALA A 79 -11.42 9.54 -5.06
C ALA A 79 -12.89 9.20 -4.79
N LEU A 80 -13.16 8.03 -4.19
CA LEU A 80 -14.52 7.62 -3.79
C LEU A 80 -15.15 8.61 -2.80
N ARG A 81 -14.40 9.09 -1.79
CA ARG A 81 -14.90 10.05 -0.79
C ARG A 81 -15.24 11.42 -1.37
N ARG A 82 -14.62 11.81 -2.50
CA ARG A 82 -15.01 13.04 -3.23
C ARG A 82 -16.32 12.90 -3.96
N LEU A 83 -16.56 11.72 -4.52
CA LEU A 83 -17.80 11.42 -5.23
C LEU A 83 -18.97 11.25 -4.26
N ASP A 84 -18.72 10.62 -3.10
CA ASP A 84 -19.70 10.46 -2.04
C ASP A 84 -19.07 10.70 -0.66
N SER A 85 -19.43 11.83 -0.04
CA SER A 85 -18.94 12.23 1.28
C SER A 85 -19.82 11.74 2.45
N ARG A 86 -20.78 10.83 2.20
CA ARG A 86 -21.62 10.26 3.27
C ARG A 86 -20.79 9.44 4.26
N ARG A 87 -21.25 9.39 5.51
CA ARG A 87 -20.62 8.60 6.59
C ARG A 87 -20.45 7.13 6.23
N GLY A 88 -21.39 6.56 5.45
CA GLY A 88 -21.30 5.19 4.95
C GLY A 88 -20.09 4.96 4.05
N MET A 89 -19.88 5.83 3.05
CA MET A 89 -18.74 5.74 2.13
C MET A 89 -17.40 5.91 2.87
N ILE A 90 -17.34 6.83 3.83
CA ILE A 90 -16.14 7.02 4.66
C ILE A 90 -15.81 5.75 5.45
N ARG A 91 -16.81 5.10 6.07
CA ARG A 91 -16.61 3.84 6.82
C ARG A 91 -16.19 2.70 5.89
N LEU A 92 -16.88 2.54 4.77
CA LEU A 92 -16.59 1.49 3.79
C LEU A 92 -15.14 1.61 3.27
N THR A 93 -14.75 2.80 2.83
CA THR A 93 -13.38 3.04 2.33
C THR A 93 -12.32 2.94 3.42
N ARG A 94 -12.64 3.23 4.69
CA ARG A 94 -11.72 3.01 5.82
C ARG A 94 -11.48 1.53 6.07
N VAL A 95 -12.54 0.76 6.26
CA VAL A 95 -12.45 -0.68 6.59
C VAL A 95 -11.94 -1.47 5.40
N GLY A 96 -12.55 -1.27 4.22
CA GLY A 96 -12.16 -1.94 2.99
C GLY A 96 -10.72 -1.60 2.58
N GLY A 97 -10.32 -0.32 2.71
CA GLY A 97 -8.95 0.10 2.43
C GLY A 97 -7.92 -0.49 3.38
N ALA A 98 -8.21 -0.55 4.69
CA ALA A 98 -7.36 -1.20 5.66
C ALA A 98 -7.15 -2.70 5.35
N ILE A 99 -8.24 -3.43 5.06
CA ILE A 99 -8.18 -4.84 4.65
C ILE A 99 -7.40 -5.00 3.35
N ALA A 100 -7.59 -4.10 2.38
CA ALA A 100 -6.90 -4.17 1.09
C ALA A 100 -5.37 -4.01 1.21
N THR A 101 -4.85 -3.35 2.25
CA THR A 101 -3.40 -3.27 2.47
C THR A 101 -2.75 -4.62 2.78
N THR A 102 -3.52 -5.61 3.22
CA THR A 102 -3.02 -6.94 3.56
C THR A 102 -3.12 -7.95 2.42
N VAL A 103 -3.89 -7.64 1.37
CA VAL A 103 -4.18 -8.55 0.24
C VAL A 103 -2.93 -9.12 -0.45
N PRO A 104 -1.88 -8.32 -0.76
CA PRO A 104 -0.69 -8.84 -1.43
C PRO A 104 -0.05 -10.01 -0.67
N TRP A 105 -0.04 -9.96 0.65
CA TRP A 105 0.58 -10.98 1.50
C TRP A 105 -0.18 -12.30 1.49
N PHE A 106 -1.53 -12.23 1.48
CA PHE A 106 -2.36 -13.42 1.28
C PHE A 106 -2.11 -14.05 -0.09
N GLY A 107 -1.95 -13.22 -1.13
CA GLY A 107 -1.58 -13.69 -2.48
C GLY A 107 -0.23 -14.39 -2.50
N PHE A 108 0.79 -13.82 -1.86
CA PHE A 108 2.11 -14.44 -1.72
C PHE A 108 2.04 -15.78 -0.97
N ALA A 109 1.30 -15.84 0.14
CA ALA A 109 1.13 -17.08 0.89
C ALA A 109 0.42 -18.16 0.06
N ALA A 110 -0.65 -17.80 -0.64
CA ALA A 110 -1.38 -18.71 -1.51
C ALA A 110 -0.51 -19.20 -2.68
N ALA A 111 0.27 -18.31 -3.31
CA ALA A 111 1.21 -18.69 -4.36
C ALA A 111 2.24 -19.70 -3.84
N HIS A 112 2.80 -19.45 -2.66
CA HIS A 112 3.74 -20.38 -2.03
C HIS A 112 3.12 -21.75 -1.72
N MET A 113 1.83 -21.82 -1.39
CA MET A 113 1.13 -23.10 -1.15
C MET A 113 0.89 -23.91 -2.44
N VAL A 114 0.85 -23.26 -3.60
CA VAL A 114 0.64 -23.93 -4.89
C VAL A 114 1.96 -24.34 -5.54
N THR A 115 3.03 -23.58 -5.30
CA THR A 115 4.36 -23.84 -5.86
C THR A 115 5.29 -24.65 -4.94
N GLY A 116 4.92 -24.80 -3.66
CA GLY A 116 5.64 -25.59 -2.65
C GLY A 116 4.98 -26.92 -2.39
#